data_AF-A0A5C7P9L9-F1
#
_entry.id   AF-A0A5C7P9L9-F1
#
_cell.length_a   1.000
_cell.length_b   1.000
_cell.length_c   1.000
_cell.angle_alpha   90.00
_cell.angle_beta   90.00
_cell.angle_gamma   90.00
#
_symmetry.space_group_name_H-M   'P 1'
#
loop_
_entity.id
_entity.type
_entity.pdbx_description
1 polymer ?
#
loop_
_entity_poly.entity_id
_entity_poly.type
_entity_poly.pdbx_seq_one_letter_code
_entity_poly.pdbx_strand_id
1 'polypeptide(L)'
;MAGVPAVVAVVTEVKAAVRAVAQAAALALAGVAFSQAHAQLTPTASPAACKGTVYLTFDTGHMGVAELVEQVLARQQVKATFFLADEPTLTGGSSLDAQWAPWWRRMAQAGHRFGSHTLH
;
A
#
# COMPACT_ATOMS: atom_id res chain seq x y z
N MET A 1 64.66 -18.34 -18.45
CA MET A 1 63.88 -19.17 -19.40
C MET A 1 62.46 -19.31 -18.85
N ALA A 2 61.46 -19.26 -19.74
CA ALA A 2 60.03 -19.55 -19.55
C ALA A 2 59.20 -18.65 -18.60
N GLY A 3 58.33 -17.79 -19.15
CA GLY A 3 57.33 -17.04 -18.35
C GLY A 3 56.36 -16.12 -19.12
N VAL A 4 56.67 -15.74 -20.37
CA VAL A 4 55.85 -14.81 -21.17
C VAL A 4 54.67 -15.44 -21.97
N PRO A 5 54.66 -16.72 -22.41
CA PRO A 5 53.62 -17.19 -23.33
C PRO A 5 52.25 -17.46 -22.68
N ALA A 6 52.18 -17.69 -21.35
CA ALA A 6 50.93 -18.02 -20.67
C ALA A 6 50.03 -16.80 -20.39
N VAL A 7 50.61 -15.61 -20.20
CA VAL A 7 49.85 -14.37 -19.92
C VAL A 7 49.13 -13.87 -21.18
N VAL A 8 49.73 -14.05 -22.37
CA VAL A 8 49.14 -13.63 -23.64
C VAL A 8 47.89 -14.46 -23.98
N ALA A 9 47.88 -15.76 -23.63
CA ALA A 9 46.75 -16.65 -23.88
C ALA A 9 45.48 -16.29 -23.08
N VAL A 10 45.63 -15.93 -21.80
CA VAL A 10 44.49 -15.54 -20.93
C VAL A 10 43.88 -14.21 -21.39
N VAL A 11 44.70 -13.28 -21.91
CA VAL A 11 44.21 -11.98 -22.40
C VAL A 11 43.45 -12.13 -23.72
N THR A 12 43.79 -13.12 -24.56
CA THR A 12 43.04 -13.43 -25.79
C THR A 12 41.67 -14.07 -25.54
N GLU A 13 41.52 -14.93 -24.53
CA GLU A 13 40.22 -15.56 -24.23
C GLU A 13 39.20 -14.58 -23.64
N VAL A 14 39.64 -13.67 -22.76
CA VAL A 14 38.77 -12.63 -22.18
C VAL A 14 38.31 -11.63 -23.25
N LYS A 15 39.15 -11.32 -24.25
CA LYS A 15 38.80 -10.40 -25.35
C LYS A 15 37.80 -11.00 -26.35
N ALA A 16 37.82 -12.33 -26.52
CA ALA A 16 36.85 -13.06 -27.34
C ALA A 16 35.46 -13.12 -26.68
N ALA A 17 35.40 -13.33 -25.36
CA ALA A 17 34.15 -13.33 -24.60
C ALA A 17 33.46 -11.95 -24.58
N VAL A 18 34.23 -10.85 -24.49
CA VAL A 18 33.68 -9.48 -24.50
C VAL A 18 33.13 -9.09 -25.90
N ARG A 19 33.66 -9.64 -26.99
CA ARG A 19 33.13 -9.42 -28.36
C ARG A 19 31.82 -10.16 -28.62
N ALA A 20 31.62 -11.35 -28.03
CA ALA A 20 30.40 -12.13 -28.19
C ALA A 20 29.18 -11.48 -27.50
N VAL A 21 29.40 -10.72 -26.42
CA VAL A 21 28.32 -9.98 -25.72
C VAL A 21 27.97 -8.66 -26.43
N ALA A 22 28.92 -8.05 -27.14
CA ALA A 22 28.72 -6.75 -27.80
C ALA A 22 28.09 -6.81 -29.22
N GLN A 23 27.94 -8.00 -29.82
CA GLN A 23 27.35 -8.17 -31.16
C GLN A 23 25.89 -8.68 -31.18
N ALA A 24 25.22 -8.73 -30.02
CA ALA A 24 23.75 -8.85 -29.98
C ALA A 24 23.03 -7.52 -30.27
N ALA A 25 23.76 -6.49 -30.70
CA ALA A 25 23.25 -5.21 -31.16
C ALA A 25 23.85 -4.90 -32.54
N ALA A 26 23.29 -5.46 -33.62
CA ALA A 26 23.21 -4.84 -34.95
C ALA A 26 22.83 -5.86 -36.04
N LEU A 27 21.68 -5.59 -36.68
CA LEU A 27 21.23 -6.11 -37.99
C LEU A 27 20.80 -7.58 -38.10
N ALA A 28 19.53 -7.82 -37.74
CA ALA A 28 18.66 -8.69 -38.52
C ALA A 28 17.50 -7.86 -39.08
N LEU A 29 17.70 -7.32 -40.30
CA LEU A 29 16.64 -6.75 -41.14
C LEU A 29 15.99 -7.89 -41.93
N ALA A 30 14.99 -8.56 -41.35
CA ALA A 30 13.95 -9.26 -42.10
C ALA A 30 12.80 -9.68 -41.17
N GLY A 31 11.77 -8.83 -41.10
CA GLY A 31 10.38 -9.27 -41.04
C GLY A 31 9.89 -9.97 -39.77
N VAL A 32 9.70 -9.23 -38.68
CA VAL A 32 8.47 -9.35 -37.90
C VAL A 32 8.12 -7.96 -37.37
N ALA A 33 7.12 -7.32 -37.98
CA ALA A 33 6.49 -6.14 -37.41
C ALA A 33 5.78 -6.57 -36.13
N PHE A 34 6.48 -6.50 -34.99
CA PHE A 34 5.82 -6.54 -33.69
C PHE A 34 5.09 -5.22 -33.52
N SER A 35 3.84 -5.18 -33.99
CA SER A 35 2.87 -4.17 -33.59
C SER A 35 2.74 -4.24 -32.07
N GLN A 36 3.46 -3.39 -31.35
CA GLN A 36 3.18 -3.12 -29.94
C GLN A 36 1.82 -2.43 -29.87
N ALA A 37 0.76 -3.25 -29.84
CA ALA A 37 -0.57 -2.83 -29.45
C ALA A 37 -0.49 -2.39 -27.99
N HIS A 38 -0.17 -1.12 -27.77
CA HIS A 38 -0.41 -0.48 -26.50
C HIS A 38 -1.92 -0.52 -26.31
N ALA A 39 -2.39 -1.40 -25.43
CA ALA A 39 -3.74 -1.31 -24.92
C ALA A 39 -3.85 0.06 -24.26
N GLN A 40 -4.45 1.01 -24.97
CA GLN A 40 -4.82 2.29 -24.41
C GLN A 40 -5.83 1.98 -23.31
N LEU A 41 -5.36 2.00 -22.06
CA LEU A 41 -6.22 2.05 -20.90
C LEU A 41 -7.06 3.31 -21.07
N THR A 42 -8.29 3.14 -21.53
CA THR A 42 -9.28 4.21 -21.53
C THR A 42 -9.42 4.64 -20.07
N PRO A 43 -9.21 5.94 -19.76
CA PRO A 43 -9.50 6.44 -18.43
C PRO A 43 -10.95 6.09 -18.12
N THR A 44 -11.17 5.26 -17.09
CA THR A 44 -12.50 5.10 -16.54
C THR A 44 -12.94 6.50 -16.11
N ALA A 45 -14.08 6.94 -16.63
CA ALA A 45 -14.65 8.23 -16.28
C ALA A 45 -14.63 8.34 -14.74
N SER A 46 -13.95 9.37 -14.23
CA SER A 46 -13.99 9.64 -12.80
C SER A 46 -15.46 9.75 -12.41
N PRO A 47 -15.93 9.01 -11.38
CA PRO A 47 -17.29 9.14 -10.92
C PRO A 47 -17.55 10.63 -10.70
N ALA A 48 -18.70 11.12 -11.18
CA ALA A 48 -19.08 12.51 -11.01
C ALA A 48 -18.81 12.91 -9.55
N ALA A 49 -17.97 13.93 -9.34
CA ALA A 49 -17.54 14.29 -8.00
C ALA A 49 -18.77 14.49 -7.11
N CYS A 50 -18.88 13.67 -6.05
CA CYS A 50 -19.95 13.78 -5.08
C CYS A 50 -19.99 15.23 -4.58
N LYS A 51 -21.13 15.91 -4.75
CA LYS A 51 -21.24 17.37 -4.50
C LYS A 51 -21.32 17.73 -3.01
N GLY A 52 -21.49 16.76 -2.12
CA GLY A 52 -21.70 16.97 -0.69
C GLY A 52 -20.62 16.34 0.18
N THR A 53 -20.39 16.94 1.36
CA THR A 53 -19.55 16.38 2.41
C THR A 53 -20.36 15.42 3.27
N VAL A 54 -19.85 14.21 3.48
CA VAL A 54 -20.42 13.23 4.42
C VAL A 54 -19.60 13.26 5.70
N TYR A 55 -20.28 13.36 6.84
CA TYR A 55 -19.66 13.23 8.15
C TYR A 55 -19.94 11.82 8.68
N LEU A 56 -18.89 10.99 8.72
CA LEU A 56 -18.98 9.64 9.26
C LEU A 56 -18.87 9.69 10.79
N THR A 57 -19.90 9.20 11.46
CA THR A 57 -19.93 9.09 12.92
C THR A 57 -20.08 7.63 13.34
N PHE A 58 -19.48 7.29 14.47
CA PHE A 58 -19.69 6.01 15.14
C PHE A 58 -20.13 6.30 16.57
N ASP A 59 -21.28 5.78 16.95
CA ASP A 59 -21.65 5.71 18.36
C ASP A 59 -20.99 4.46 18.94
N THR A 60 -20.53 4.57 20.19
CA THR A 60 -19.84 3.46 20.85
C THR A 60 -20.81 2.28 21.01
N GLY A 61 -20.27 1.07 21.05
CA GLY A 61 -21.04 -0.16 21.11
C GLY A 61 -20.26 -1.24 21.86
N HIS A 62 -20.60 -2.50 21.63
CA HIS A 62 -19.97 -3.66 22.27
C HIS A 62 -18.50 -3.94 21.88
N MET A 63 -17.85 -3.02 21.15
CA MET A 63 -16.44 -3.00 20.71
C MET A 63 -15.94 -4.19 19.85
N GLY A 64 -16.78 -5.18 19.56
CA GLY A 64 -16.38 -6.41 18.84
C GLY A 64 -15.90 -6.19 17.40
N VAL A 65 -16.18 -5.03 16.80
CA VAL A 65 -15.75 -4.66 15.44
C VAL A 65 -14.75 -3.49 15.41
N ALA A 66 -14.27 -3.03 16.57
CA ALA A 66 -13.43 -1.83 16.68
C ALA A 66 -12.15 -1.93 15.81
N GLU A 67 -11.46 -3.07 15.84
CA GLU A 67 -10.27 -3.32 15.02
C GLU A 67 -10.59 -3.32 13.51
N LEU A 68 -11.76 -3.84 13.10
CA LEU A 68 -12.18 -3.78 11.69
C LEU A 68 -12.47 -2.33 11.27
N VAL A 69 -13.12 -1.55 12.14
CA VAL A 69 -13.38 -0.12 11.89
C VAL A 69 -12.06 0.62 11.68
N GLU A 70 -11.07 0.45 12.58
CA GLU A 70 -9.72 1.01 12.43
C GLU A 70 -9.10 0.64 11.08
N GLN A 71 -9.09 -0.64 10.72
CA GLN A 71 -8.51 -1.13 9.47
C GLN A 71 -9.19 -0.54 8.22
N VAL A 72 -10.52 -0.40 8.25
CA VAL A 72 -11.28 0.16 7.12
C VAL A 72 -11.02 1.66 7.00
N LEU A 73 -11.08 2.40 8.10
CA LEU A 73 -10.82 3.84 8.11
C LEU A 73 -9.40 4.15 7.61
N ALA A 74 -8.42 3.37 8.07
CA ALA A 74 -7.05 3.46 7.58
C ALA A 74 -6.95 3.11 6.09
N ARG A 75 -7.53 1.99 5.63
CA ARG A 75 -7.47 1.59 4.21
C ARG A 75 -8.11 2.63 3.28
N GLN A 76 -9.21 3.24 3.70
CA GLN A 76 -9.94 4.24 2.91
C GLN A 76 -9.41 5.66 3.10
N GLN A 77 -8.47 5.88 4.02
CA GLN A 77 -7.88 7.19 4.33
C GLN A 77 -8.93 8.24 4.72
N VAL A 78 -9.99 7.84 5.43
CA VAL A 78 -11.08 8.74 5.87
C VAL A 78 -11.02 8.99 7.37
N LYS A 79 -11.46 10.19 7.79
CA LYS A 79 -11.63 10.54 9.21
C LYS A 79 -13.09 10.37 9.62
N ALA A 80 -13.28 10.17 10.92
CA ALA A 80 -14.57 9.92 11.54
C ALA A 80 -14.64 10.63 12.89
N THR A 81 -15.85 10.81 13.40
CA THR A 81 -16.12 11.25 14.77
C THR A 81 -16.68 10.08 15.57
N PHE A 82 -16.06 9.76 16.69
CA PHE A 82 -16.56 8.75 17.63
C PHE A 82 -17.33 9.44 18.75
N PHE A 83 -18.57 9.03 18.97
CA PHE A 83 -19.38 9.47 20.11
C PHE A 83 -19.29 8.39 21.20
N LEU A 84 -18.65 8.76 22.32
CA LEU A 84 -18.24 7.84 23.37
C LEU A 84 -19.29 7.74 24.48
N ALA A 85 -19.66 6.51 24.82
CA ALA A 85 -20.40 6.13 26.00
C ALA A 85 -19.73 4.90 26.64
N ASP A 86 -19.91 4.73 27.95
CA ASP A 86 -19.42 3.58 28.71
C ASP A 86 -20.41 2.41 28.56
N GLU A 87 -20.16 1.53 27.59
CA GLU A 87 -21.09 0.49 27.17
C GLU A 87 -20.56 -0.94 27.43
N PRO A 88 -21.43 -1.91 27.76
CA PRO A 88 -21.03 -3.29 27.91
C PRO A 88 -20.39 -3.88 26.65
N THR A 89 -19.26 -4.55 26.82
CA THR A 89 -18.52 -5.19 25.72
C THR A 89 -18.77 -6.69 25.65
N LEU A 90 -18.49 -7.31 24.51
CA LEU A 90 -18.59 -8.77 24.36
C LEU A 90 -17.60 -9.54 25.25
N THR A 91 -16.53 -8.89 25.72
CA THR A 91 -15.54 -9.46 26.64
C THR A 91 -15.94 -9.34 28.11
N GLY A 92 -17.15 -8.81 28.41
CA GLY A 92 -17.65 -8.65 29.77
C GLY A 92 -17.13 -7.43 30.53
N GLY A 93 -16.33 -6.58 29.87
CA GLY A 93 -15.87 -5.29 30.39
C GLY A 93 -16.67 -4.12 29.81
N SER A 94 -16.09 -2.94 29.78
CA SER A 94 -16.74 -1.72 29.28
C SER A 94 -15.96 -1.07 28.14
N SER A 95 -16.65 -0.39 27.23
CA SER A 95 -16.05 0.24 26.05
C SER A 95 -15.02 1.33 26.39
N LEU A 96 -15.06 1.90 27.60
CA LEU A 96 -14.09 2.91 28.09
C LEU A 96 -13.13 2.37 29.15
N ASP A 97 -13.05 1.04 29.33
CA ASP A 97 -12.17 0.42 30.30
C ASP A 97 -10.68 0.39 29.86
N ALA A 98 -9.83 -0.17 30.72
CA ALA A 98 -8.39 -0.28 30.47
C ALA A 98 -8.04 -1.18 29.27
N GLN A 99 -8.90 -2.14 28.89
CA GLN A 99 -8.69 -2.99 27.72
C GLN A 99 -8.79 -2.17 26.43
N TRP A 100 -9.75 -1.24 26.37
CA TRP A 100 -10.01 -0.43 25.17
C TRP A 100 -9.28 0.91 25.14
N ALA A 101 -8.75 1.40 26.27
CA ALA A 101 -7.98 2.63 26.33
C ALA A 101 -6.84 2.73 25.28
N PRO A 102 -6.03 1.67 25.00
CA PRO A 102 -5.03 1.72 23.94
C PRO A 102 -5.64 1.95 22.55
N TRP A 103 -6.79 1.36 22.25
CA TRP A 103 -7.47 1.50 20.96
C TRP A 103 -7.95 2.94 20.75
N TRP A 104 -8.58 3.54 21.76
CA TRP A 104 -9.02 4.94 21.69
C TRP A 104 -7.85 5.93 21.50
N ARG A 105 -6.71 5.66 22.13
CA ARG A 105 -5.49 6.48 21.92
C ARG A 105 -5.01 6.40 20.48
N ARG A 106 -5.05 5.22 19.84
CA ARG A 106 -4.71 5.09 18.41
C ARG A 106 -5.69 5.88 17.53
N MET A 107 -6.98 5.86 17.84
CA MET A 107 -7.98 6.63 17.08
C MET A 107 -7.72 8.15 17.19
N ALA A 108 -7.35 8.63 18.38
CA ALA A 108 -6.95 10.03 18.58
C ALA A 108 -5.67 10.39 17.83
N GLN A 109 -4.64 9.53 17.88
CA GLN A 109 -3.40 9.73 17.15
C GLN A 109 -3.60 9.70 15.62
N ALA A 110 -4.52 8.85 15.14
CA ALA A 110 -4.93 8.82 13.74
C ALA A 110 -5.76 10.06 13.34
N GLY A 111 -6.08 10.97 14.25
CA GLY A 111 -6.73 12.24 13.94
C GLY A 111 -8.25 12.16 13.80
N HIS A 112 -8.88 11.11 14.32
CA HIS A 112 -10.34 11.06 14.49
C HIS A 112 -10.79 12.07 15.55
N ARG A 113 -12.07 12.45 15.53
CA ARG A 113 -12.65 13.36 16.52
C ARG A 113 -13.49 12.57 17.52
N PHE A 114 -13.71 13.18 18.68
CA PHE A 114 -14.46 12.57 19.79
C PHE A 114 -15.56 13.52 20.23
N GLY A 115 -16.74 12.96 20.51
CA GLY A 115 -17.85 13.62 21.18
C GLY A 115 -18.35 12.75 22.32
N SER A 116 -19.12 13.33 23.24
CA SER A 116 -19.85 12.56 24.25
C SER A 116 -21.11 11.97 23.63
N HIS A 117 -21.36 10.68 23.84
CA HIS A 117 -22.66 10.02 23.63
C HIS A 117 -23.39 9.75 24.95
N THR A 118 -22.91 10.30 26.06
CA THR A 118 -23.61 10.22 27.33
C THR A 118 -24.40 11.50 27.57
N LEU A 119 -25.59 11.35 28.13
CA LEU A 119 -26.19 12.38 28.97
C LEU A 119 -25.60 12.13 30.37
N HIS A 120 -25.03 13.16 30.98
CA HIS A 120 -24.56 13.23 32.37
C HIS A 120 -24.75 11.98 33.25
#